data_AF-A0A433JW13-F1
#
_entry.id   AF-A0A433JW13-F1
#
_cell.length_a   1.000
_cell.length_b   1.000
_cell.length_c   1.000
_cell.angle_alpha   90.00
_cell.angle_beta   90.00
_cell.angle_gamma   90.00
#
_symmetry.space_group_name_H-M   'P 1'
#
loop_
_entity.id
_entity.type
_entity.pdbx_description
1 polymer ?
#
loop_
_entity_poly.entity_id
_entity_poly.type
_entity_poly.pdbx_seq_one_letter_code
_entity_poly.pdbx_strand_id
1 'polypeptide(L)'
;MAHKARSSAPVHEDKTCASCGRRIEWRAKWADDWDDVTYCSAACRGHGVSATDRKLEETILELLDKRAATSTICPSDAARAVGTEDGWRDLMEPARRAARRLVADGVVDITQGGQVVDPSTAKGPIRIRRHRG
;
A
#
# COMPACT_ATOMS: atom_id res chain seq x y z
N MET A 1 38.56 -17.95 4.29
CA MET A 1 37.93 -16.64 4.02
C MET A 1 36.88 -16.42 5.09
N ALA A 2 37.05 -15.43 5.97
CA ALA A 2 36.16 -15.22 7.11
C ALA A 2 34.85 -14.56 6.65
N HIS A 3 33.72 -15.22 6.87
CA HIS A 3 32.41 -14.61 6.71
C HIS A 3 32.26 -13.53 7.79
N LYS A 4 32.37 -12.26 7.38
CA LYS A 4 32.12 -11.10 8.24
C LYS A 4 30.67 -11.18 8.73
N ALA A 5 30.47 -11.44 10.02
CA ALA A 5 29.16 -11.38 10.65
C ALA A 5 28.55 -10.00 10.40
N ARG A 6 27.37 -9.95 9.77
CA ARG A 6 26.61 -8.71 9.62
C ARG A 6 26.17 -8.30 11.02
N SER A 7 26.70 -7.20 11.54
CA SER A 7 26.17 -6.58 12.77
C SER A 7 24.67 -6.40 12.60
N SER A 8 23.90 -6.90 13.57
CA SER A 8 22.47 -6.66 13.67
C SER A 8 22.24 -5.15 13.77
N ALA A 9 21.65 -4.58 12.73
CA ALA A 9 21.21 -3.19 12.76
C ALA A 9 20.20 -3.00 13.90
N PRO A 10 20.12 -1.79 14.50
CA PRO A 10 19.08 -1.47 15.46
C PRO A 10 17.70 -1.83 14.89
N VAL A 11 16.86 -2.45 15.73
CA VAL A 11 15.48 -2.79 15.37
C VAL A 11 14.65 -1.54 15.57
N HIS A 12 14.09 -1.03 14.48
CA HIS A 12 13.18 0.11 14.49
C HIS A 12 11.75 -0.40 14.29
N GLU A 13 10.78 0.27 14.92
CA GLU A 13 9.36 -0.04 14.71
C GLU A 13 9.00 0.13 13.22
N ASP A 14 8.21 -0.81 12.70
CA ASP A 14 7.71 -0.72 11.33
C ASP A 14 6.77 0.49 11.19
N LYS A 15 7.11 1.40 10.28
CA LYS A 15 6.26 2.55 9.93
C LYS A 15 5.73 2.40 8.51
N THR A 16 4.53 2.91 8.27
CA THR A 16 3.94 2.96 6.93
C THR A 16 3.89 4.39 6.41
N CYS A 17 4.25 4.58 5.15
CA CYS A 17 4.20 5.87 4.49
C CYS A 17 2.75 6.34 4.32
N ALA A 18 2.37 7.44 4.97
CA ALA A 18 1.01 7.99 4.90
C ALA A 18 0.55 8.32 3.48
N SER A 19 1.48 8.58 2.56
CA SER A 19 1.17 8.94 1.18
C SER A 19 0.99 7.73 0.25
N CYS A 20 1.82 6.69 0.35
CA CYS A 20 1.80 5.57 -0.60
C CYS A 20 1.47 4.20 0.00
N GLY A 21 1.31 4.11 1.32
CA GLY A 21 0.99 2.88 2.05
C GLY A 21 2.11 1.84 2.08
N ARG A 22 3.31 2.14 1.57
CA ARG A 22 4.46 1.23 1.67
C ARG A 22 5.13 1.33 3.02
N ARG A 23 5.74 0.25 3.48
CA ARG A 23 6.65 0.26 4.62
C ARG A 23 7.78 1.27 4.39
N ILE A 24 8.07 2.05 5.41
CA ILE A 24 9.20 2.96 5.46
C ILE A 24 10.40 2.15 5.90
N GLU A 25 11.37 1.96 5.01
CA GLU A 25 12.65 1.36 5.38
C GLU A 25 13.52 2.40 6.09
N TRP A 26 14.05 2.02 7.27
CA TRP A 26 14.95 2.87 8.03
C TRP A 26 16.16 3.34 7.21
N ARG A 27 16.63 4.56 7.47
CA ARG A 27 17.82 5.15 6.84
C ARG A 27 18.62 5.90 7.91
N ALA A 28 19.94 5.81 7.84
CA ALA A 28 20.85 6.45 8.81
C ALA A 28 20.58 7.95 9.02
N LYS A 29 20.14 8.66 7.98
CA LYS A 29 19.77 10.09 8.07
C LYS A 29 18.53 10.40 8.93
N TRP A 30 17.83 9.38 9.40
CA TRP A 30 16.65 9.49 10.26
C TRP A 30 16.93 8.96 11.66
N ALA A 31 18.21 8.79 12.04
CA ALA A 31 18.59 8.27 13.34
C ALA A 31 18.02 9.12 14.49
N ASP A 32 18.01 10.44 14.33
CA ASP A 32 17.63 11.37 15.40
C ASP A 32 16.12 11.63 15.46
N ASP A 33 15.40 11.49 14.33
CA ASP A 33 14.00 11.91 14.19
C ASP A 33 13.09 10.78 13.64
N TRP A 34 13.42 9.50 13.88
CA TRP A 34 12.66 8.36 13.33
C TRP A 34 11.17 8.43 13.65
N ASP A 35 10.83 8.88 14.87
CA ASP A 35 9.45 8.91 15.33
C ASP A 35 8.57 9.84 14.50
N ASP A 36 9.14 10.94 14.00
CA ASP A 36 8.47 11.94 13.17
C ASP A 36 8.45 11.57 11.67
N VAL A 37 9.05 10.45 11.25
CA VAL A 37 9.08 10.05 9.84
C VAL A 37 7.72 9.52 9.39
N THR A 38 6.95 10.37 8.72
CA THR A 38 5.64 10.00 8.14
C THR A 38 5.70 9.52 6.68
N TYR A 39 6.77 9.84 5.94
CA TYR A 39 6.85 9.60 4.48
C TYR A 39 8.14 8.88 4.08
N CYS A 40 8.05 7.89 3.19
CA CYS A 40 9.21 7.13 2.71
C CYS A 40 10.16 7.91 1.78
N SER A 41 9.75 9.08 1.27
CA SER A 41 10.55 9.92 0.37
C SER A 41 10.02 11.35 0.30
N ALA A 42 10.86 12.27 -0.21
CA ALA A 42 10.45 13.64 -0.49
C ALA A 42 9.32 13.70 -1.53
N ALA A 43 9.35 12.83 -2.55
CA ALA A 43 8.27 12.74 -3.53
C ALA A 43 6.92 12.35 -2.89
N CYS A 44 6.92 11.40 -1.95
CA CYS A 44 5.71 11.05 -1.20
C CYS A 44 5.24 12.21 -0.29
N ARG A 45 6.18 12.92 0.34
CA ARG A 45 5.84 14.13 1.12
C ARG A 45 5.18 15.20 0.25
N GLY A 46 5.72 15.46 -0.94
CA GLY A 46 5.16 16.45 -1.87
C GLY A 46 3.86 16.02 -2.53
N HIS A 47 3.63 14.71 -2.70
CA HIS A 47 2.40 14.19 -3.28
C HIS A 47 1.23 14.14 -2.29
N GLY A 48 1.47 13.75 -1.02
CA GLY A 48 0.42 13.64 -0.02
C GLY A 48 -0.63 12.55 -0.34
N VAL A 49 -1.88 12.76 0.09
CA VAL A 49 -3.04 11.93 -0.25
C VAL A 49 -4.11 12.87 -0.83
N SER A 50 -4.44 12.70 -2.10
CA SER A 50 -5.39 13.56 -2.82
C SER A 50 -6.86 13.18 -2.58
N ALA A 51 -7.79 13.97 -3.10
CA ALA A 51 -9.22 13.60 -3.11
C ALA A 51 -9.48 12.32 -3.94
N THR A 52 -8.79 12.18 -5.08
CA THR A 52 -8.86 10.98 -5.93
C THR A 52 -8.35 9.74 -5.20
N ASP A 53 -7.26 9.89 -4.42
CA ASP A 53 -6.73 8.80 -3.58
C ASP A 53 -7.77 8.30 -2.57
N ARG A 54 -8.46 9.21 -1.88
CA ARG A 54 -9.53 8.87 -0.92
C ARG A 54 -10.71 8.24 -1.63
N LYS A 55 -11.10 8.75 -2.80
CA LYS A 55 -12.18 8.16 -3.59
C LYS A 55 -11.86 6.72 -4.01
N LEU A 56 -10.60 6.43 -4.33
CA LEU A 56 -10.16 5.06 -4.63
C LEU A 56 -10.25 4.13 -3.41
N GLU A 57 -9.94 4.61 -2.20
CA GLU A 57 -10.13 3.84 -0.96
C GLU A 57 -11.60 3.49 -0.74
N GLU A 58 -12.48 4.50 -0.76
CA GLU A 58 -13.93 4.32 -0.65
C GLU A 58 -14.43 3.30 -1.67
N THR A 59 -14.04 3.47 -2.94
CA THR A 59 -14.47 2.62 -4.04
C THR A 59 -13.98 1.18 -3.88
N ILE A 60 -12.76 0.95 -3.36
CA ILE A 60 -12.27 -0.39 -3.05
C ILE A 60 -13.20 -1.07 -2.03
N LEU A 61 -13.55 -0.36 -0.96
CA LEU A 61 -14.42 -0.90 0.10
C LEU A 61 -15.84 -1.18 -0.41
N GLU A 62 -16.43 -0.23 -1.14
CA GLU A 62 -17.76 -0.38 -1.76
C GLU A 62 -17.81 -1.58 -2.72
N LEU A 63 -16.78 -1.76 -3.55
CA LEU A 63 -16.72 -2.88 -4.49
C LEU A 63 -16.58 -4.23 -3.79
N LEU A 64 -15.90 -4.26 -2.64
CA LEU A 64 -15.81 -5.46 -1.81
C LEU A 64 -17.15 -5.78 -1.12
N ASP A 65 -17.87 -4.76 -0.64
CA ASP A 65 -19.16 -4.94 0.05
C ASP A 65 -20.27 -5.41 -0.87
N LYS A 66 -20.21 -5.06 -2.16
CA LYS A 66 -21.15 -5.53 -3.18
C LYS A 66 -20.93 -7.00 -3.58
N ARG A 67 -19.93 -7.68 -3.04
CA ARG A 67 -19.57 -9.07 -3.40
C ARG A 67 -19.70 -10.00 -2.20
N ALA A 68 -19.74 -11.31 -2.47
CA ALA A 68 -19.67 -12.31 -1.40
C ALA A 68 -18.40 -12.12 -0.55
N ALA A 69 -18.47 -12.36 0.76
CA ALA A 69 -17.39 -12.08 1.71
C ALA A 69 -16.04 -12.71 1.35
N THR A 70 -16.04 -13.81 0.59
CA THR A 70 -14.82 -14.50 0.16
C THR A 70 -14.21 -13.94 -1.13
N SER A 71 -14.89 -13.02 -1.80
CA SER A 71 -14.53 -12.49 -3.11
C SER A 71 -13.30 -11.59 -3.06
N THR A 72 -12.73 -11.35 -4.23
CA THR A 72 -11.63 -10.41 -4.42
C THR A 72 -11.93 -9.45 -5.55
N ILE A 73 -11.27 -8.29 -5.54
CA ILE A 73 -11.17 -7.35 -6.68
C ILE A 73 -9.70 -7.18 -7.08
N CYS A 74 -9.41 -6.46 -8.16
CA CYS A 74 -8.07 -5.96 -8.47
C CYS A 74 -8.03 -4.42 -8.49
N PRO A 75 -6.83 -3.80 -8.47
CA PRO A 75 -6.71 -2.34 -8.57
C PRO A 75 -7.43 -1.74 -9.78
N SER A 76 -7.51 -2.46 -10.89
CA SER A 76 -8.24 -1.98 -12.07
C SER A 76 -9.74 -1.90 -11.91
N ASP A 77 -10.35 -2.67 -11.01
CA ASP A 77 -11.77 -2.56 -10.74
C ASP A 77 -12.08 -1.18 -10.12
N ALA A 78 -11.29 -0.77 -9.11
CA ALA A 78 -11.45 0.54 -8.46
C ALA A 78 -11.07 1.70 -9.40
N ALA A 79 -9.96 1.57 -10.14
CA ALA A 79 -9.54 2.59 -11.08
C ALA A 79 -10.57 2.84 -12.20
N ARG A 80 -11.17 1.78 -12.75
CA ARG A 80 -12.23 1.91 -13.78
C ARG A 80 -13.51 2.53 -13.22
N ALA A 81 -13.81 2.30 -11.94
CA ALA A 81 -14.97 2.88 -11.29
C ALA A 81 -14.79 4.37 -10.96
N VAL A 82 -13.56 4.83 -10.71
CA VAL A 82 -13.25 6.24 -10.39
C VAL A 82 -12.86 7.04 -11.64
N GLY A 83 -12.13 6.44 -12.56
CA GLY A 83 -11.58 7.10 -13.73
C GLY A 83 -12.58 7.21 -14.88
N THR A 84 -12.25 8.06 -15.85
CA THR A 84 -12.96 8.12 -17.14
C THR A 84 -12.60 6.92 -18.01
N GLU A 85 -13.35 6.69 -19.09
CA GLU A 85 -13.16 5.57 -20.02
C GLU A 85 -11.72 5.47 -20.54
N ASP A 86 -11.10 6.61 -20.85
CA ASP A 86 -9.71 6.67 -21.33
C ASP A 86 -8.69 6.93 -20.22
N GLY A 87 -9.08 7.56 -19.10
CA GLY A 87 -8.18 8.02 -18.05
C GLY A 87 -7.92 7.04 -16.89
N TRP A 88 -8.69 5.96 -16.78
CA TRP A 88 -8.56 5.04 -15.63
C TRP A 88 -7.18 4.37 -15.52
N ARG A 89 -6.44 4.26 -16.63
CA ARG A 89 -5.10 3.64 -16.63
C ARG A 89 -4.11 4.44 -15.79
N ASP A 90 -4.23 5.76 -15.77
CA ASP A 90 -3.39 6.64 -14.96
C ASP A 90 -3.66 6.47 -13.46
N LEU A 91 -4.82 5.91 -13.11
CA LEU A 91 -5.21 5.59 -11.74
C LEU A 91 -4.71 4.22 -11.27
N MET A 92 -3.93 3.48 -12.06
CA MET A 92 -3.39 2.17 -11.64
C MET A 92 -2.50 2.24 -10.40
N GLU A 93 -1.48 3.11 -10.41
CA GLU A 93 -0.61 3.26 -9.24
C GLU A 93 -1.35 3.94 -8.07
N PRO A 94 -2.17 4.98 -8.27
CA PRO A 94 -3.07 5.50 -7.23
C PRO A 94 -3.95 4.42 -6.57
N ALA A 95 -4.57 3.53 -7.36
CA ALA A 95 -5.40 2.45 -6.83
C ALA A 95 -4.59 1.45 -6.01
N ARG A 96 -3.35 1.15 -6.43
CA ARG A 96 -2.42 0.35 -5.61
C ARG A 96 -2.10 1.06 -4.30
N ARG A 97 -1.78 2.35 -4.32
CA ARG A 97 -1.50 3.14 -3.10
C ARG A 97 -2.66 3.14 -2.13
N ALA A 98 -3.89 3.34 -2.62
CA ALA A 98 -5.11 3.23 -1.84
C ALA A 98 -5.24 1.86 -1.18
N ALA A 99 -5.08 0.78 -1.95
CA ALA A 99 -5.12 -0.57 -1.40
C ALA A 99 -4.05 -0.79 -0.31
N ARG A 100 -2.84 -0.25 -0.47
CA ARG A 100 -1.78 -0.36 0.55
C ARG A 100 -2.09 0.41 1.83
N ARG A 101 -2.67 1.61 1.73
CA ARG A 101 -3.11 2.36 2.92
C ARG A 101 -4.20 1.60 3.66
N LEU A 102 -5.16 1.01 2.95
CA LEU A 102 -6.18 0.14 3.57
C LEU A 102 -5.61 -1.14 4.20
N VAL A 103 -4.51 -1.70 3.67
CA VAL A 103 -3.79 -2.81 4.35
C VAL A 103 -3.17 -2.30 5.65
N ALA A 104 -2.53 -1.13 5.62
CA ALA A 104 -1.91 -0.54 6.81
C ALA A 104 -2.92 -0.22 7.91
N ASP A 105 -4.15 0.12 7.53
CA ASP A 105 -5.27 0.35 8.44
C ASP A 105 -5.95 -0.96 8.91
N GLY A 106 -5.48 -2.13 8.46
CA GLY A 106 -6.02 -3.43 8.85
C GLY A 106 -7.39 -3.77 8.23
N VAL A 107 -7.79 -3.08 7.15
CA VAL A 107 -9.13 -3.19 6.56
C VAL A 107 -9.19 -4.23 5.44
N VAL A 108 -8.11 -4.39 4.68
CA VAL A 108 -8.02 -5.30 3.53
C VAL A 108 -6.72 -6.11 3.56
N ASP A 109 -6.72 -7.26 2.88
CA ASP A 109 -5.51 -7.98 2.50
C ASP A 109 -5.20 -7.77 1.02
N ILE A 110 -3.91 -7.70 0.68
CA ILE A 110 -3.41 -7.86 -0.69
C ILE A 110 -2.88 -9.28 -0.87
N THR A 111 -3.31 -9.96 -1.93
CA THR A 111 -2.95 -11.34 -2.23
C THR A 111 -2.44 -11.56 -3.66
N GLN A 112 -1.60 -12.58 -3.83
CA GLN A 112 -1.19 -13.14 -5.13
C GLN A 112 -1.25 -14.67 -5.06
N GLY A 113 -1.85 -15.30 -6.07
CA GLY A 113 -2.08 -16.76 -6.02
C GLY A 113 -2.90 -17.21 -4.80
N GLY A 114 -3.76 -16.33 -4.27
CA GLY A 114 -4.57 -16.58 -3.06
C GLY A 114 -3.83 -16.39 -1.72
N GLN A 115 -2.51 -16.19 -1.73
CA GLN A 115 -1.69 -15.98 -0.53
C GLN A 115 -1.54 -14.49 -0.23
N VAL A 116 -1.58 -14.11 1.05
CA VAL A 116 -1.28 -12.74 1.49
C VAL A 116 0.19 -12.45 1.20
N VAL A 117 0.47 -11.29 0.61
CA VAL A 117 1.83 -10.86 0.25
C VAL A 117 2.13 -9.48 0.81
N ASP A 118 3.42 -9.17 0.98
CA ASP A 118 3.84 -7.82 1.36
C ASP A 118 3.47 -6.81 0.25
N PRO A 119 2.57 -5.85 0.54
CA PRO A 119 2.14 -4.87 -0.45
C PRO A 119 3.26 -3.94 -0.93
N SER A 120 4.33 -3.78 -0.14
CA SER A 120 5.45 -2.88 -0.44
C SER A 120 6.34 -3.42 -1.55
N THR A 121 6.38 -4.74 -1.73
CA THR A 121 7.29 -5.44 -2.63
C THR A 121 6.58 -6.25 -3.72
N ALA A 122 5.27 -6.52 -3.58
CA ALA A 122 4.48 -7.25 -4.56
C ALA A 122 4.56 -6.62 -5.96
N LYS A 123 4.92 -7.45 -6.96
CA LYS A 123 5.02 -7.06 -8.38
C LYS A 123 3.95 -7.78 -9.20
N GLY A 124 3.47 -7.12 -10.26
CA GLY A 124 2.49 -7.70 -11.17
C GLY A 124 1.07 -7.74 -10.60
N PRO A 125 0.17 -8.58 -11.16
CA PRO A 125 -1.23 -8.64 -10.77
C PRO A 125 -1.42 -8.97 -9.30
N ILE A 126 -2.22 -8.16 -8.60
CA ILE A 126 -2.59 -8.37 -7.21
C ILE A 126 -4.11 -8.45 -7.08
N ARG A 127 -4.59 -9.12 -6.05
CA ARG A 127 -5.99 -9.15 -5.65
C ARG A 127 -6.16 -8.51 -4.28
N ILE A 128 -7.28 -7.82 -4.08
CA ILE A 128 -7.64 -7.15 -2.83
C ILE A 128 -8.86 -7.86 -2.28
N ARG A 129 -8.89 -8.15 -0.98
CA ARG A 129 -10.03 -8.74 -0.27
C ARG A 129 -10.20 -8.08 1.09
N ARG A 130 -11.39 -8.17 1.70
CA ARG A 130 -11.58 -7.81 3.11
C ARG A 130 -10.59 -8.58 3.99
N HIS A 131 -10.00 -7.89 4.96
CA HIS A 131 -9.09 -8.53 5.91
C HIS A 131 -9.83 -9.64 6.65
N ARG A 132 -9.18 -10.79 6.78
CA ARG A 132 -9.68 -11.93 7.54
C ARG A 132 -8.69 -12.12 8.68
N GLY A 133 -9.05 -11.62 9.85
CA GLY A 133 -8.25 -11.82 11.08
C GLY A 133 -7.99 -13.28 11.37
#